data_AF-A0A2E7RQR9-F1
#
_entry.id   AF-A0A2E7RQR9-F1
#
_cell.length_a   1.000
_cell.length_b   1.000
_cell.length_c   1.000
_cell.angle_alpha   90.00
_cell.angle_beta   90.00
_cell.angle_gamma   90.00
#
_symmetry.space_group_name_H-M   'P 1'
#
loop_
_entity.id
_entity.type
_entity.pdbx_description
1 polymer ?
#
loop_
_entity_poly.entity_id
_entity_poly.type
_entity_poly.pdbx_seq_one_letter_code
_entity_poly.pdbx_strand_id
1 'polypeptide(L)'
;MKTIIIAEAGVNHNGDVLLAKELINVAKDSGADYVKFQIFKSELLSTAEAKKAEYQKKDDKNESQKEMLENLEFDFEVFKDLKNYADEIGIGFLASAFDNESLEFLI
;
A
#
# COMPACT_ATOMS: atom_id res chain seq x y z
N MET A 1 16.72 24.82 0.16
CA MET A 1 15.60 23.89 -0.08
C MET A 1 15.52 22.92 1.09
N LYS A 2 14.32 22.59 1.57
CA LYS A 2 14.11 21.53 2.57
C LYS A 2 14.00 20.20 1.83
N THR A 3 14.69 19.15 2.29
CA THR A 3 14.50 17.79 1.79
C THR A 3 13.12 17.28 2.23
N ILE A 4 12.38 16.69 1.30
CA ILE A 4 11.10 16.02 1.59
C ILE A 4 11.37 14.54 1.79
N ILE A 5 10.86 13.97 2.89
CA ILE A 5 11.00 12.57 3.24
C ILE A 5 9.64 11.88 3.07
N ILE A 6 9.63 10.81 2.26
CA ILE A 6 8.45 9.98 2.02
C ILE A 6 8.73 8.60 2.65
N ALA A 7 7.92 8.22 3.63
CA ALA A 7 7.92 6.87 4.20
C ALA A 7 7.07 5.94 3.31
N GLU A 8 7.72 5.03 2.57
CA GLU A 8 7.03 4.03 1.77
C GLU A 8 6.45 2.94 2.68
N ALA A 9 5.15 3.00 2.94
CA ALA A 9 4.40 1.91 3.56
C ALA A 9 4.18 0.76 2.56
N GLY A 10 3.98 1.10 1.28
CA GLY A 10 3.82 0.12 0.21
C GLY A 10 2.64 -0.82 0.50
N VAL A 11 2.93 -2.12 0.51
CA VAL A 11 2.00 -3.20 0.89
C VAL A 11 2.31 -3.81 2.27
N ASN A 12 3.16 -3.16 3.08
CA ASN A 12 3.60 -3.68 4.38
C ASN A 12 2.49 -3.75 5.44
N HIS A 13 1.28 -3.31 5.11
CA HIS A 13 0.08 -3.47 5.93
C HIS A 13 -0.48 -4.89 5.91
N ASN A 14 -0.01 -5.78 5.03
CA ASN A 14 -0.39 -7.20 5.00
C ASN A 14 -1.91 -7.44 4.96
N GLY A 15 -2.67 -6.57 4.30
CA GLY A 15 -4.14 -6.65 4.27
C GLY A 15 -4.85 -6.27 5.58
N ASP A 16 -4.13 -5.70 6.56
CA ASP A 16 -4.69 -5.27 7.85
C ASP A 16 -4.78 -3.73 7.94
N VAL A 17 -6.00 -3.21 8.06
CA VAL A 17 -6.29 -1.77 8.15
C VAL A 17 -5.74 -1.15 9.44
N LEU A 18 -5.71 -1.90 10.54
CA LEU A 18 -5.13 -1.42 11.80
C LEU A 18 -3.62 -1.28 11.67
N LEU A 19 -2.96 -2.25 11.04
CA LEU A 19 -1.53 -2.18 10.75
C LEU A 19 -1.22 -1.02 9.78
N ALA A 20 -2.07 -0.78 8.77
CA ALA A 20 -1.94 0.39 7.90
C ALA A 20 -1.98 1.71 8.68
N LYS A 21 -2.90 1.85 9.66
CA LYS A 21 -2.95 3.03 10.54
C LYS A 21 -1.73 3.12 11.46
N GLU A 22 -1.22 1.99 11.96
CA GLU A 22 0.02 1.95 12.73
C GLU A 22 1.22 2.43 11.89
N LEU A 23 1.33 2.01 10.64
CA LEU A 23 2.37 2.50 9.72
C LEU A 23 2.30 4.02 9.51
N ILE A 24 1.08 4.59 9.42
CA ILE A 24 0.87 6.03 9.33
C ILE A 24 1.38 6.74 10.61
N ASN A 25 1.07 6.20 11.79
CA ASN A 25 1.57 6.74 13.06
C ASN A 25 3.10 6.68 13.14
N VAL A 26 3.71 5.53 12.82
CA VAL A 26 5.16 5.36 12.86
C VAL A 26 5.86 6.30 11.87
N ALA A 27 5.31 6.49 10.67
CA ALA A 27 5.83 7.44 9.70
C ALA A 27 5.83 8.88 10.24
N LYS A 28 4.72 9.29 10.87
CA LYS A 28 4.60 10.61 11.51
C LYS A 28 5.58 10.77 12.68
N ASP A 29 5.61 9.81 13.59
CA ASP A 29 6.47 9.85 14.78
C ASP A 29 7.96 9.81 14.41
N SER A 30 8.29 9.24 13.25
CA SER A 30 9.64 9.25 12.67
C SER A 30 10.00 10.57 11.97
N GLY A 31 9.05 11.50 11.84
CA GLY A 31 9.28 12.81 11.22
C GLY A 31 9.24 12.82 9.70
N ALA A 32 8.59 11.84 9.05
CA ALA A 32 8.37 11.87 7.62
C ALA A 32 7.39 13.00 7.23
N ASP A 33 7.57 13.60 6.06
CA ASP A 33 6.63 14.60 5.53
C ASP A 33 5.39 13.92 4.94
N TYR A 34 5.56 12.74 4.33
CA TYR A 34 4.49 11.95 3.74
C TYR A 34 4.63 10.46 4.05
N VAL A 35 3.50 9.75 4.12
CA VAL A 35 3.40 8.29 4.02
C VAL A 35 2.87 7.93 2.63
N LYS A 36 3.46 6.91 1.99
CA LYS A 36 3.07 6.47 0.64
C LYS A 36 2.63 5.00 0.60
N PHE A 37 1.44 4.75 0.05
CA PHE A 37 0.88 3.42 -0.18
C PHE A 37 0.88 3.03 -1.67
N GLN A 38 0.61 1.75 -1.94
CA GLN A 38 0.43 1.23 -3.30
C GLN A 38 -1.03 0.81 -3.46
N ILE A 39 -1.67 1.27 -4.53
CA ILE A 39 -3.07 0.95 -4.84
C ILE A 39 -3.09 0.17 -6.14
N PHE A 40 -3.78 -0.96 -6.12
CA PHE A 40 -3.91 -1.82 -7.27
C PHE A 40 -5.14 -2.72 -7.20
N LYS A 41 -5.52 -3.24 -8.37
CA LYS A 41 -6.38 -4.39 -8.55
C LYS A 41 -5.53 -5.61 -8.86
N SER A 42 -5.56 -6.59 -7.96
CA SER A 42 -4.79 -7.84 -8.05
C SER A 42 -5.05 -8.58 -9.38
N GLU A 43 -6.29 -8.53 -9.88
CA GLU A 43 -6.70 -9.10 -11.17
C GLU A 43 -6.09 -8.40 -12.39
N LEU A 44 -5.71 -7.13 -12.27
CA LEU A 44 -5.11 -6.34 -13.35
C LEU A 44 -3.57 -6.40 -13.33
N LEU A 45 -2.97 -6.76 -12.19
CA LEU A 45 -1.52 -6.77 -11.98
C LEU A 45 -0.82 -8.08 -12.31
N SER A 46 -1.53 -9.21 -12.17
CA SER A 46 -0.91 -10.53 -12.24
C SER A 46 -1.79 -11.52 -12.97
N THR A 47 -1.20 -12.21 -13.96
CA THR A 47 -1.85 -13.38 -14.57
C THR A 47 -1.81 -14.56 -13.60
N ALA A 48 -2.69 -15.55 -13.79
CA ALA A 48 -2.71 -16.77 -12.99
C ALA A 48 -1.40 -17.58 -13.06
N GLU A 49 -0.59 -17.37 -14.11
CA GLU A 49 0.69 -18.07 -14.34
C GLU A 49 1.91 -17.29 -13.81
N ALA A 50 1.70 -16.08 -13.29
CA ALA A 50 2.79 -15.24 -12.81
C ALA A 50 3.49 -15.89 -11.61
N LYS A 51 4.81 -16.04 -11.73
CA LYS A 51 5.64 -16.59 -10.66
C LYS A 51 6.01 -15.51 -9.66
N LYS A 52 5.98 -15.86 -8.38
CA LYS A 52 6.55 -15.06 -7.29
C LYS A 52 8.02 -14.71 -7.57
N ALA A 53 8.43 -13.52 -7.16
CA ALA A 53 9.84 -13.15 -7.15
C ALA A 53 10.63 -14.04 -6.17
N GLU A 54 11.92 -14.26 -6.40
CA GLU A 54 12.76 -15.16 -5.58
C GLU A 54 12.74 -14.82 -4.08
N TYR A 55 12.63 -13.54 -3.71
CA TYR A 55 12.56 -13.15 -2.30
C TYR A 55 11.21 -13.50 -1.66
N GLN A 56 10.12 -13.54 -2.44
CA GLN A 56 8.76 -13.88 -1.98
C GLN A 56 8.58 -15.39 -1.81
N LYS A 57 9.39 -16.20 -2.48
CA LYS A 57 9.39 -17.66 -2.32
C LYS A 57 9.95 -18.12 -0.96
N LYS A 58 10.63 -17.24 -0.22
CA LYS A 58 11.17 -17.56 1.10
C LYS A 58 10.08 -17.65 2.18
N ASP A 59 8.97 -16.95 1.98
CA ASP A 59 7.77 -17.12 2.79
C ASP A 59 6.95 -18.27 2.18
N ASP A 60 7.11 -19.45 2.77
CA ASP A 60 6.65 -20.77 2.31
C ASP A 60 5.12 -20.95 2.50
N LYS A 61 4.35 -19.98 2.00
CA LYS A 61 2.92 -20.14 1.74
C LYS A 61 2.81 -20.63 0.31
N ASN A 62 2.30 -21.85 0.13
CA ASN A 62 1.98 -22.48 -1.16
C ASN A 62 0.86 -21.75 -1.94
N GLU A 63 0.83 -20.43 -1.89
CA GLU A 63 -0.06 -19.55 -2.63
C GLU A 63 0.66 -19.00 -3.88
N SER A 64 -0.11 -18.78 -4.93
CA SER A 64 0.29 -18.10 -6.17
C SER A 64 0.59 -16.62 -5.93
N GLN A 65 1.21 -15.96 -6.93
CA GLN A 65 1.42 -14.51 -6.89
C GLN A 65 0.09 -13.75 -6.80
N LYS A 66 -0.95 -14.25 -7.50
CA LYS A 66 -2.29 -13.65 -7.52
C LYS A 66 -2.94 -13.71 -6.14
N GLU A 67 -2.96 -14.87 -5.51
CA GLU A 67 -3.53 -15.05 -4.16
C GLU A 67 -2.80 -14.18 -3.11
N MET A 68 -1.48 -14.06 -3.22
CA MET A 68 -0.71 -13.17 -2.35
C MET A 68 -1.11 -11.70 -2.57
N LEU A 69 -1.30 -11.25 -3.82
CA LEU A 69 -1.73 -9.87 -4.12
C LEU A 69 -3.17 -9.61 -3.69
N GLU A 70 -4.07 -10.58 -3.85
CA GLU A 70 -5.47 -10.49 -3.39
C GLU A 70 -5.51 -10.27 -1.86
N ASN A 71 -4.63 -10.91 -1.10
CA ASN A 71 -4.51 -10.71 0.35
C ASN A 71 -3.95 -9.33 0.74
N LEU A 72 -3.32 -8.61 -0.20
CA LEU A 72 -2.73 -7.29 0.02
C LEU A 72 -3.60 -6.17 -0.56
N GLU A 73 -4.63 -6.50 -1.34
CA GLU A 73 -5.53 -5.53 -1.94
C GLU A 73 -6.47 -4.94 -0.88
N PHE A 74 -6.68 -3.63 -0.97
CA PHE A 74 -7.71 -2.92 -0.21
C PHE A 74 -8.75 -2.32 -1.15
N ASP A 75 -9.98 -2.23 -0.67
CA ASP A 75 -11.01 -1.43 -1.32
C ASP A 75 -10.64 0.05 -1.28
N PHE A 76 -11.11 0.81 -2.29
CA PHE A 76 -10.87 2.25 -2.40
C PHE A 76 -11.36 3.05 -1.19
N GLU A 77 -12.45 2.62 -0.54
CA GLU A 77 -12.95 3.27 0.68
C GLU A 77 -11.95 3.16 1.84
N VAL A 78 -11.19 2.06 1.94
CA VAL A 78 -10.13 1.92 2.94
C VAL A 78 -9.04 2.97 2.71
N PHE A 79 -8.65 3.22 1.46
CA PHE A 79 -7.65 4.26 1.15
C PHE A 79 -8.18 5.67 1.46
N LYS A 80 -9.47 5.95 1.26
CA LYS A 80 -10.08 7.21 1.70
C LYS A 80 -10.00 7.36 3.22
N ASP A 81 -10.31 6.31 3.96
CA ASP A 81 -10.23 6.31 5.43
C ASP A 81 -8.79 6.51 5.92
N LEU A 82 -7.81 5.86 5.28
CA LEU A 82 -6.39 6.04 5.61
C LEU A 82 -5.90 7.45 5.31
N LYS A 83 -6.35 8.04 4.18
CA LYS A 83 -6.03 9.43 3.83
C LYS A 83 -6.66 10.42 4.82
N ASN A 84 -7.91 10.22 5.22
CA ASN A 84 -8.57 11.03 6.25
C ASN A 84 -7.83 10.91 7.59
N TYR A 85 -7.43 9.70 7.98
CA TYR A 85 -6.66 9.47 9.20
C TYR A 85 -5.29 10.17 9.17
N ALA A 86 -4.58 10.10 8.03
CA ALA A 86 -3.31 10.81 7.84
C ALA A 86 -3.47 12.33 7.97
N ASP A 87 -4.53 12.91 7.38
CA ASP A 87 -4.85 14.32 7.52
C ASP A 87 -5.13 14.71 8.99
N GLU A 88 -5.94 13.90 9.69
CA GLU A 88 -6.31 14.13 11.10
C GLU A 88 -5.09 14.20 12.01
N ILE A 89 -4.10 13.33 11.77
CA ILE A 89 -2.87 13.34 12.55
C ILE A 89 -1.80 14.27 11.97
N GLY A 90 -2.00 14.88 10.80
CA GLY A 90 -1.11 15.90 10.25
C GLY A 90 0.14 15.36 9.54
N ILE A 91 0.05 14.22 8.85
CA ILE A 91 1.06 13.74 7.90
C ILE A 91 0.47 13.72 6.49
N GLY A 92 1.27 14.05 5.47
CA GLY A 92 0.80 13.98 4.09
C GLY A 92 0.56 12.54 3.63
N PHE A 93 -0.45 12.32 2.81
CA PHE A 93 -0.76 11.02 2.22
C PHE A 93 -0.41 11.01 0.73
N LEU A 94 0.28 9.98 0.27
CA LEU A 94 0.57 9.71 -1.14
C LEU A 94 0.20 8.28 -1.49
N ALA A 95 -0.03 8.05 -2.78
CA ALA A 95 -0.22 6.72 -3.32
C ALA A 95 0.42 6.58 -4.70
N SER A 96 0.79 5.36 -5.05
CA SER A 96 1.16 4.97 -6.42
C SER A 96 0.08 4.02 -6.96
N ALA A 97 -0.54 4.40 -8.08
CA ALA A 97 -1.44 3.53 -8.85
C ALA A 97 -0.63 2.59 -9.74
N PHE A 98 -1.04 1.33 -9.82
CA PHE A 98 -0.38 0.31 -10.66
C PHE A 98 -1.25 -0.22 -11.81
N ASP A 99 -2.47 0.29 -11.93
CA ASP A 99 -3.41 -0.01 -13.01
C ASP A 99 -4.29 1.21 -13.31
N ASN A 100 -5.11 1.13 -14.35
CA ASN A 100 -5.93 2.26 -14.78
C ASN A 100 -7.05 2.60 -13.79
N GLU A 101 -7.61 1.61 -13.08
CA GLU A 101 -8.69 1.86 -12.11
C GLU A 101 -8.16 2.56 -10.86
N SER A 102 -7.02 2.11 -10.36
CA SER A 102 -6.31 2.78 -9.26
C SER A 102 -5.83 4.18 -9.67
N LEU A 103 -5.48 4.41 -10.95
CA LEU A 103 -5.15 5.74 -11.44
C LEU A 103 -6.39 6.64 -11.47
N GLU A 104 -7.52 6.15 -11.98
CA GLU A 104 -8.79 6.89 -12.01
C GLU A 104 -9.27 7.24 -10.60
N PHE A 105 -9.07 6.35 -9.62
CA PHE A 105 -9.36 6.62 -8.22
C PHE A 105 -8.54 7.79 -7.63
N LEU A 106 -7.31 8.01 -8.12
CA LEU A 106 -6.40 9.02 -7.56
C LEU A 106 -6.54 10.42 -8.17
N ILE A 107 -7.23 10.59 -9.31
CA ILE A 107 -7.30 11.85 -10.06
C ILE A 107 -8.57 12.64 -9.74
#